data_AF-A0A1I5RHM4-F1
#
_entry.id   AF-A0A1I5RHM4-F1
#
_cell.length_a   1.000
_cell.length_b   1.000
_cell.length_c   1.000
_cell.angle_alpha   90.00
_cell.angle_beta   90.00
_cell.angle_gamma   90.00
#
_symmetry.space_group_name_H-M   'P 1'
#
loop_
_entity.id
_entity.type
_entity.pdbx_description
1 polymer ?
#
loop_
_entity_poly.entity_id
_entity_poly.type
_entity_poly.pdbx_seq_one_letter_code
_entity_poly.pdbx_strand_id
1 'polypeptide(L)'
;MIESTKFQIIKFIMIISVIIGLAFSQVHIAAVSLLFVREIGFYLFLFVFSSVIYLAILFGFRSWDRASVVQTVLAALATVLTGGYTILLFIQDRADPRSVDFSEISLSFSLIVATVIIYFIGTVALLITAKKSSRGLK
;
A
#
# COMPACT_ATOMS: atom_id res chain seq x y z
N MET A 1 21.87 -5.15 18.79
CA MET A 1 21.88 -6.01 17.59
C MET A 1 22.04 -5.11 16.38
N ILE A 2 23.13 -5.19 15.63
CA ILE A 2 23.37 -4.31 14.47
C ILE A 2 22.42 -4.77 13.36
N GLU A 3 21.53 -3.89 12.92
CA GLU A 3 20.64 -4.17 11.79
C GLU A 3 21.49 -4.46 10.54
N SER A 4 21.12 -5.48 9.76
CA SER A 4 21.84 -5.72 8.50
C SER A 4 21.56 -4.57 7.53
N THR A 5 22.58 -4.11 6.81
CA THR A 5 22.43 -3.03 5.80
C THR A 5 21.30 -3.31 4.80
N LYS A 6 21.05 -4.59 4.49
CA LYS A 6 19.95 -5.03 3.61
C LYS A 6 18.57 -4.72 4.20
N PHE A 7 18.38 -4.87 5.51
CA PHE A 7 17.14 -4.53 6.20
C PHE A 7 16.82 -3.04 6.10
N GLN A 8 17.83 -2.21 6.38
CA GLN A 8 17.68 -0.75 6.35
C GLN A 8 17.32 -0.26 4.95
N ILE A 9 17.96 -0.81 3.91
CA ILE A 9 17.65 -0.47 2.51
C ILE A 9 16.20 -0.85 2.15
N ILE A 10 15.77 -2.08 2.47
CA ILE A 10 14.40 -2.54 2.17
C ILE A 10 13.38 -1.65 2.89
N LYS A 11 13.58 -1.43 4.19
CA LYS A 11 12.72 -0.57 5.01
C LYS A 11 12.66 0.86 4.46
N PHE A 12 13.80 1.43 4.07
CA PHE A 12 13.87 2.78 3.52
C PHE A 12 13.11 2.90 2.20
N ILE A 13 13.29 1.94 1.28
CA ILE A 13 12.55 1.90 0.00
C ILE A 13 11.05 1.84 0.27
N MET A 14 10.61 0.96 1.18
CA MET A 14 9.19 0.82 1.54
C MET A 14 8.63 2.12 2.12
N ILE A 15 9.33 2.77 3.06
CA ILE A 15 8.93 4.05 3.64
C ILE A 15 8.78 5.13 2.57
N ILE A 16 9.77 5.29 1.69
CA ILE A 16 9.70 6.28 0.61
C ILE A 16 8.50 6.02 -0.30
N SER A 17 8.28 4.77 -0.71
CA SER A 17 7.15 4.43 -1.57
C SER A 17 5.80 4.76 -0.93
N VAL A 18 5.67 4.51 0.37
CA VAL A 18 4.44 4.83 1.12
C VAL A 18 4.26 6.35 1.22
N ILE A 19 5.32 7.09 1.54
CA ILE A 19 5.28 8.56 1.61
C ILE A 19 4.91 9.16 0.25
N ILE A 20 5.46 8.65 -0.85
CA ILE A 20 5.11 9.10 -2.20
C ILE A 20 3.62 8.84 -2.46
N GLY A 21 3.12 7.63 -2.17
CA GLY A 21 1.69 7.29 -2.33
C GLY A 21 0.78 8.21 -1.50
N LEU A 22 1.16 8.51 -0.26
CA LEU A 22 0.44 9.43 0.61
C LEU A 22 0.55 10.89 0.16
N ALA A 23 1.68 11.34 -0.40
CA ALA A 23 1.84 12.68 -0.93
C ALA A 23 0.91 12.94 -2.12
N PHE A 24 0.60 11.90 -2.88
CA PHE A 24 -0.42 11.94 -3.93
C PHE A 24 -1.85 11.68 -3.42
N SER A 25 -2.08 11.59 -2.10
CA SER A 25 -3.42 11.47 -1.54
C SER A 25 -4.33 12.64 -1.88
N GLN A 26 -3.79 13.83 -2.15
CA GLN A 26 -4.57 14.95 -2.69
C GLN A 26 -5.22 14.62 -4.05
N VAL A 27 -4.56 13.81 -4.90
CA VAL A 27 -5.11 13.31 -6.17
C VAL A 27 -6.23 12.30 -5.90
N HIS A 28 -6.06 11.46 -4.87
CA HIS A 28 -7.10 10.55 -4.40
C HIS A 28 -8.31 11.30 -3.86
N ILE A 29 -8.10 12.35 -3.05
CA ILE A 29 -9.17 13.20 -2.50
C ILE A 29 -9.93 13.93 -3.62
N ALA A 30 -9.21 14.46 -4.62
CA ALA A 30 -9.83 15.08 -5.79
C ALA A 30 -10.70 14.06 -6.56
N ALA A 31 -10.19 12.85 -6.78
CA ALA A 31 -10.98 11.77 -7.41
C ALA A 31 -12.23 11.41 -6.58
N VAL A 32 -12.13 11.32 -5.25
CA VAL A 32 -13.29 11.08 -4.38
C VAL A 32 -14.33 12.21 -4.48
N SER A 33 -13.90 13.46 -4.63
CA SER A 33 -14.83 14.59 -4.78
C SER A 33 -15.57 14.61 -6.13
N LEU A 34 -15.00 13.99 -7.15
CA LEU A 34 -15.59 13.85 -8.48
C LEU A 34 -16.51 12.61 -8.58
N LEU A 35 -16.14 11.54 -7.90
CA LEU A 35 -16.88 10.28 -7.88
C LEU A 35 -17.99 10.36 -6.84
N PHE A 36 -19.23 10.63 -7.28
CA PHE A 36 -20.43 10.57 -6.42
C PHE A 36 -20.77 9.15 -5.93
N VAL A 37 -19.94 8.15 -6.24
CA VAL A 37 -20.06 6.78 -5.77
C VAL A 37 -19.47 6.67 -4.38
N ARG A 38 -20.33 6.73 -3.36
CA ARG A 38 -19.97 6.64 -1.93
C ARG A 38 -19.02 5.47 -1.62
N GLU A 39 -19.18 4.37 -2.33
CA GLU A 39 -18.37 3.16 -2.15
C GLU A 39 -16.91 3.38 -2.59
N ILE A 40 -16.66 3.92 -3.79
CA ILE A 40 -15.29 4.18 -4.27
C ILE A 40 -14.57 5.13 -3.31
N GLY A 41 -15.25 6.20 -2.89
CA GLY A 41 -14.71 7.16 -1.92
C GLY A 41 -14.33 6.52 -0.59
N PHE A 42 -15.17 5.62 -0.06
CA PHE A 42 -14.91 4.90 1.17
C PHE A 42 -13.68 3.97 1.07
N TYR A 43 -13.54 3.22 -0.03
CA TYR A 43 -12.39 2.31 -0.19
C TYR A 43 -11.07 3.06 -0.49
N LEU A 44 -11.13 4.20 -1.19
CA LEU A 44 -10.00 5.13 -1.31
C LEU A 44 -9.56 5.67 0.06
N PHE A 45 -10.51 6.07 0.89
CA PHE A 45 -10.22 6.49 2.26
C PHE A 45 -9.57 5.35 3.06
N LEU A 46 -10.13 4.14 3.01
CA LEU A 46 -9.54 2.98 3.69
C LEU A 46 -8.13 2.66 3.19
N PHE A 47 -7.86 2.82 1.90
CA PHE A 47 -6.54 2.63 1.30
C PHE A 47 -5.51 3.66 1.81
N VAL A 48 -5.89 4.93 1.88
CA VAL A 48 -5.03 5.98 2.46
C VAL A 48 -4.81 5.72 3.94
N PHE A 49 -5.86 5.41 4.69
CA PHE A 49 -5.78 5.12 6.13
C PHE A 49 -4.91 3.90 6.43
N SER A 50 -5.06 2.82 5.68
CA SER A 50 -4.22 1.62 5.85
C SER A 50 -2.76 1.89 5.50
N SER A 51 -2.49 2.75 4.50
CA SER A 51 -1.15 3.21 4.15
C SER A 51 -0.49 4.01 5.28
N VAL A 52 -1.25 4.85 6.00
CA VAL A 52 -0.76 5.57 7.19
C VAL A 52 -0.41 4.60 8.32
N ILE A 53 -1.28 3.63 8.61
CA ILE A 53 -1.01 2.58 9.61
C ILE A 53 0.25 1.80 9.25
N TYR A 54 0.37 1.41 7.98
CA TYR A 54 1.53 0.70 7.48
C TYR A 54 2.83 1.49 7.66
N LEU A 55 2.81 2.78 7.35
CA LEU A 55 3.94 3.68 7.57
C LEU A 55 4.35 3.74 9.05
N ALA A 56 3.36 3.86 9.95
CA ALA A 56 3.62 3.87 11.39
C ALA A 56 4.27 2.56 11.88
N ILE A 57 3.80 1.41 11.38
CA ILE A 57 4.40 0.10 11.67
C ILE A 57 5.84 0.03 11.15
N LEU A 58 6.09 0.49 9.92
CA LEU A 58 7.45 0.52 9.37
C LEU A 58 8.39 1.38 10.21
N PHE A 59 7.97 2.55 10.70
CA PHE A 59 8.80 3.36 11.59
C PHE A 59 9.10 2.63 12.92
N GLY A 60 8.12 1.91 13.48
CA GLY A 60 8.28 1.08 14.68
C GLY A 60 9.10 -0.20 14.50
N PHE A 61 9.29 -0.67 13.26
CA PHE A 61 9.94 -1.93 12.95
C PHE A 61 11.47 -1.84 13.11
N ARG A 62 11.99 -2.29 14.27
CA ARG A 62 13.41 -2.16 14.66
C ARG A 62 14.27 -3.43 14.46
N SER A 63 13.66 -4.57 14.20
CA SER A 63 14.39 -5.84 14.07
C SER A 63 13.57 -6.88 13.33
N TRP A 64 14.17 -7.96 12.84
CA TRP A 64 13.47 -9.09 12.18
C TRP A 64 12.66 -9.97 13.14
N ASP A 65 12.15 -9.41 14.24
CA ASP A 65 11.32 -10.18 15.15
C ASP A 65 10.01 -10.62 14.48
N ARG A 66 9.55 -11.83 14.84
CA ARG A 66 8.42 -12.48 14.19
C ARG A 66 7.14 -11.65 14.32
N ALA A 67 6.95 -10.96 15.45
CA ALA A 67 5.76 -10.16 15.70
C ALA A 67 5.69 -8.96 14.76
N SER A 68 6.78 -8.20 14.64
CA SER A 68 6.84 -7.04 13.76
C SER A 68 6.76 -7.42 12.28
N VAL A 69 7.37 -8.55 11.88
CA VAL A 69 7.21 -9.11 10.52
C VAL A 69 5.74 -9.41 10.22
N VAL A 70 5.04 -10.08 11.14
CA VAL A 70 3.62 -10.43 10.98
C VAL A 70 2.75 -9.16 10.91
N GLN A 71 2.97 -8.19 11.81
CA GLN A 71 2.24 -6.92 11.80
C GLN A 71 2.42 -6.17 10.48
N THR A 72 3.66 -6.10 9.98
CA THR A 72 3.96 -5.45 8.69
C THR A 72 3.26 -6.16 7.54
N VAL A 73 3.27 -7.50 7.51
CA VAL A 73 2.60 -8.28 6.47
C VAL A 73 1.08 -8.09 6.51
N LEU A 74 0.47 -8.11 7.71
CA LEU A 74 -0.98 -7.91 7.86
C LEU A 74 -1.41 -6.51 7.40
N ALA A 75 -0.65 -5.48 7.77
CA ALA A 75 -0.94 -4.11 7.34
C ALA A 75 -0.72 -3.90 5.82
N ALA A 76 0.30 -4.54 5.25
CA ALA A 76 0.49 -4.54 3.79
C ALA A 76 -0.67 -5.23 3.07
N LEU A 77 -1.12 -6.40 3.57
CA LEU A 77 -2.26 -7.12 3.02
C LEU A 77 -3.54 -6.29 3.09
N ALA A 78 -3.81 -5.63 4.22
CA ALA A 78 -4.95 -4.74 4.35
C ALA A 78 -4.93 -3.65 3.26
N THR A 79 -3.76 -3.04 3.02
CA THR A 79 -3.60 -2.00 1.99
C THR A 79 -3.72 -2.54 0.56
N VAL A 80 -3.18 -3.73 0.30
CA VAL A 80 -3.31 -4.40 -1.01
C VAL A 80 -4.77 -4.75 -1.29
N LEU A 81 -5.50 -5.25 -0.29
CA LEU A 81 -6.92 -5.62 -0.44
C LEU A 81 -7.80 -4.38 -0.66
N THR A 82 -7.63 -3.31 0.11
CA THR A 82 -8.40 -2.07 -0.07
C THR A 82 -8.07 -1.38 -1.40
N GLY A 83 -6.79 -1.31 -1.77
CA GLY A 83 -6.35 -0.78 -3.06
C GLY A 83 -6.84 -1.61 -4.25
N GLY A 84 -6.73 -2.94 -4.16
CA GLY A 84 -7.22 -3.87 -5.18
C GLY A 84 -8.74 -3.80 -5.38
N TYR A 85 -9.51 -3.71 -4.28
CA TYR A 85 -10.96 -3.54 -4.37
C TYR A 85 -11.33 -2.18 -4.97
N THR A 86 -10.61 -1.11 -4.63
CA THR A 86 -10.81 0.21 -5.25
C THR A 86 -10.56 0.17 -6.76
N ILE A 87 -9.48 -0.50 -7.21
CA ILE A 87 -9.20 -0.72 -8.64
C ILE A 87 -10.36 -1.44 -9.32
N LEU A 88 -10.90 -2.48 -8.68
CA LEU A 88 -12.03 -3.23 -9.20
C LEU A 88 -13.28 -2.35 -9.35
N LEU A 89 -13.58 -1.51 -8.35
CA LEU A 89 -14.69 -0.56 -8.44
C LEU A 89 -14.48 0.47 -9.56
N PHE A 90 -13.26 0.99 -9.74
CA PHE A 90 -12.95 1.89 -10.86
C PHE A 90 -13.18 1.24 -12.23
N ILE A 91 -12.83 -0.04 -12.37
CA ILE A 91 -13.05 -0.78 -13.62
C ILE A 91 -14.54 -1.00 -13.86
N GLN A 92 -15.32 -1.29 -12.81
CA GLN A 92 -16.77 -1.47 -12.89
C GLN A 92 -17.49 -0.16 -13.21
N ASP A 93 -17.10 0.95 -12.59
CA ASP A 93 -17.68 2.28 -12.83
C ASP A 93 -17.51 2.69 -14.30
N ARG A 94 -16.40 2.34 -14.94
CA ARG A 94 -16.15 2.62 -16.36
C ARG A 94 -17.17 1.98 -17.32
N ALA A 95 -17.92 0.98 -16.88
CA ALA A 95 -18.98 0.37 -17.68
C ALA A 95 -20.30 1.17 -17.63
N ASP A 96 -20.43 2.14 -16.71
CA ASP A 96 -21.60 3.00 -16.60
C ASP A 96 -21.46 4.23 -17.52
N PRO A 97 -22.39 4.48 -18.45
CA PRO A 97 -22.38 5.68 -19.30
C PRO A 97 -22.44 7.02 -18.55
N ARG A 98 -22.77 7.01 -17.25
CA ARG A 98 -22.80 8.19 -16.39
C ARG A 98 -21.54 8.36 -15.55
N SER A 99 -20.54 7.50 -15.76
CA SER A 99 -19.29 7.54 -15.01
C SER A 99 -18.48 8.79 -15.32
N VAL A 100 -17.60 9.15 -14.39
CA VAL A 100 -16.60 10.20 -14.59
C VAL A 100 -15.67 9.80 -15.73
N ASP A 101 -15.18 10.76 -16.51
CA ASP A 101 -14.21 10.48 -17.57
C ASP A 101 -12.95 9.85 -16.95
N PHE A 102 -12.48 8.75 -17.52
CA PHE A 102 -11.30 8.04 -17.03
C PHE A 102 -10.07 8.94 -17.03
N SER A 103 -10.00 9.92 -17.93
CA SER A 103 -8.89 10.88 -17.97
C SER A 103 -8.69 11.61 -16.63
N GLU A 104 -9.79 11.95 -15.94
CA GLU A 104 -9.78 12.69 -14.66
C GLU A 104 -9.30 11.82 -13.47
N ILE A 105 -9.53 10.51 -13.55
CA ILE A 105 -9.17 9.56 -12.48
C ILE A 105 -7.94 8.70 -12.81
N SER A 106 -7.42 8.78 -14.03
CA SER A 106 -6.34 7.93 -14.57
C SER A 106 -5.05 7.98 -13.73
N LEU A 107 -4.71 9.16 -13.22
CA LEU A 107 -3.54 9.35 -12.36
C LEU A 107 -3.75 8.68 -10.99
N SER A 108 -4.91 8.90 -10.37
CA SER A 108 -5.31 8.25 -9.11
C SER A 108 -5.27 6.73 -9.26
N PHE A 109 -5.87 6.20 -10.32
CA PHE A 109 -5.85 4.77 -10.65
C PHE A 109 -4.43 4.22 -10.78
N SER A 110 -3.59 4.87 -11.58
CA SER A 110 -2.20 4.44 -11.83
C SER A 110 -1.37 4.42 -10.54
N LEU A 111 -1.59 5.40 -9.66
CA LEU A 111 -0.93 5.48 -8.35
C LEU A 111 -1.36 4.35 -7.41
N ILE A 112 -2.65 4.00 -7.37
CA ILE A 112 -3.14 2.87 -6.57
C ILE A 112 -2.52 1.57 -7.08
N VAL A 113 -2.52 1.34 -8.40
CA VAL A 113 -1.90 0.16 -9.02
C VAL A 113 -0.41 0.07 -8.66
N ALA A 114 0.34 1.17 -8.83
CA ALA A 114 1.76 1.20 -8.49
C ALA A 114 1.99 0.89 -7.01
N THR A 115 1.18 1.48 -6.12
CA THR A 115 1.28 1.27 -4.67
C THR A 115 0.99 -0.18 -4.29
N VAL A 116 -0.07 -0.77 -4.84
CA VAL A 116 -0.42 -2.18 -4.62
C VAL A 116 0.72 -3.10 -5.05
N ILE A 117 1.32 -2.86 -6.22
CA ILE A 117 2.47 -3.63 -6.71
C ILE A 117 3.66 -3.51 -5.76
N ILE A 118 4.02 -2.29 -5.36
CA ILE A 118 5.16 -2.07 -4.46
C ILE A 118 4.94 -2.75 -3.11
N TYR A 119 3.74 -2.65 -2.54
CA TYR A 119 3.41 -3.27 -1.26
C TYR A 119 3.46 -4.78 -1.36
N PHE A 120 2.96 -5.36 -2.44
CA PHE A 120 3.04 -6.80 -2.69
C PHE A 120 4.50 -7.27 -2.79
N ILE A 121 5.32 -6.61 -3.62
CA ILE A 121 6.74 -6.95 -3.78
C ILE A 121 7.50 -6.77 -2.46
N GLY A 122 7.29 -5.67 -1.75
CA GLY A 122 7.91 -5.40 -0.45
C GLY A 122 7.56 -6.46 0.59
N THR A 123 6.29 -6.89 0.63
CA THR A 123 5.82 -7.95 1.53
C THR A 123 6.48 -9.28 1.21
N VAL A 124 6.55 -9.65 -0.08
CA VAL A 124 7.22 -10.89 -0.53
C VAL A 124 8.71 -10.85 -0.19
N ALA A 125 9.39 -9.74 -0.47
CA ALA A 125 10.81 -9.56 -0.15
C ALA A 125 11.08 -9.68 1.37
N LEU A 126 10.20 -9.11 2.18
CA LEU A 126 10.25 -9.17 3.64
C LEU A 126 10.07 -10.60 4.15
N LEU A 127 9.10 -11.36 3.62
CA LEU A 127 8.88 -12.76 3.97
C LEU A 127 10.06 -13.67 3.59
N ILE A 128 10.62 -13.50 2.38
CA ILE A 128 11.79 -14.28 1.92
C ILE A 128 12.99 -14.02 2.82
N THR A 129 13.22 -12.76 3.17
CA THR A 129 14.36 -12.35 4.00
C THR A 129 14.22 -12.83 5.45
N ALA A 130 13.03 -12.71 6.03
CA ALA A 130 12.71 -13.23 7.36
C ALA A 130 12.93 -14.77 7.43
N LYS A 131 12.48 -15.51 6.41
CA LYS A 131 12.70 -16.97 6.32
C LYS A 131 14.19 -17.32 6.29
N LYS A 132 15.01 -16.58 5.54
CA LYS A 132 16.47 -16.80 5.47
C LYS A 132 17.15 -16.52 6.82
N SER A 133 16.75 -15.46 7.51
CA SER A 133 17.25 -15.15 8.86
C SER A 133 16.94 -16.25 9.88
N SER A 134 15.75 -16.88 9.80
CA SER A 134 15.37 -17.99 10.70
C SER A 134 16.15 -19.29 10.47
N ARG A 135 16.68 -19.50 9.25
CA ARG A 135 17.46 -20.70 8.88
C ARG A 135 18.95 -20.59 9.22
N GLY A 136 19.50 -19.38 9.30
CA GLY A 136 20.90 -19.15 9.69
C GLY A 136 21.14 -19.19 11.21
N LEU A 137 20.08 -19.40 11.99
CA LEU A 137 20.10 -19.56 13.46
C LEU A 137 19.90 -21.02 13.89
N LYS A 138 20.00 -21.97 12.95
CA LYS A 138 19.98 -23.41 13.23
C LYS A 138 21.33 -24.02 12.94
#